data_AF-C6A3U3-F1
#
_entry.id   AF-C6A3U3-F1
#
_cell.length_a   1.000
_cell.length_b   1.000
_cell.length_c   1.000
_cell.angle_alpha   90.00
_cell.angle_beta   90.00
_cell.angle_gamma   90.00
#
_symmetry.space_group_name_H-M   'P 1'
#
loop_
_entity.id
_entity.type
_entity.pdbx_description
1 polymer ?
#
loop_
_entity_poly.entity_id
_entity_poly.type
_entity_poly.pdbx_seq_one_letter_code
_entity_poly.pdbx_strand_id
1 'polypeptide(L)'
;MKKILSILALIILLLPFASAQCPENGNTVILKAPAVSRTSSGELIGVATDFVITVAPGNGHVYVETWPLAEVDMQASARLAAQIAGKVLDVDMNKYDVFIQVKSDAPIIGGPSAGGTMTVGIIAALEGWEVRKDVMMTGMINPDGSIGPVGGILEKASAAYSVGSKLFLIPEGQRIQIIQTTEQKQIGPITQITSKAERVDVVEYARERWGLEVKEIKDIYDAVYYFTGKKIEKPSVPANLNVDTSFLKTDALNDYDKTLSYYEQVENKLKTSNMGYTTYSYLKEALNEAKSRLDEAKKALEDGRYYTTLSLNFQARITIRHVDWYLSVETDADLENLLKNVNDEIKSTENAISNLTIRGISMLQAVAASEERIEQAKSLLKEAWSDYYDANYWDAVSNAAFAYERIQTAKFWASLGERYAKGDVIERESLKETARDYLDNSRLIITYITSMFGEVNLQELINLMNEGEGYYQDGKYSAAIFSAMEARIQAEIILDTLGIDNETILMDKLQRMKENAKVAIAQAQKEGIYPVLSFSYYEFAQSYENQGGLDNIQNAMMFYQYAKETSTVFLETASPPKIIEEPTTTIPTQTTTPQATTSPTQPEATKSYISLIPFAFLVGIVLGFIVGRKS
;
A
#
# COMPACT_ATOMS: atom_id res chain seq x y z
N MET A 1 -18.63 15.30 -68.83
CA MET A 1 -19.24 15.33 -67.48
C MET A 1 -20.11 14.12 -67.18
N LYS A 2 -21.11 13.75 -67.99
CA LYS A 2 -21.98 12.58 -67.70
C LYS A 2 -21.25 11.24 -67.51
N LYS A 3 -20.24 10.93 -68.33
CA LYS A 3 -19.45 9.67 -68.20
C LYS A 3 -18.60 9.62 -66.92
N ILE A 4 -18.11 10.76 -66.45
CA ILE A 4 -17.32 10.85 -65.21
C ILE A 4 -18.24 10.66 -64.00
N LEU A 5 -19.45 11.23 -64.03
CA LEU A 5 -20.46 11.04 -62.99
C LEU A 5 -20.91 9.57 -62.89
N SER A 6 -21.08 8.89 -64.02
CA SER A 6 -21.46 7.47 -64.04
C SER A 6 -20.35 6.55 -63.51
N ILE A 7 -19.08 6.87 -63.76
CA ILE A 7 -17.94 6.11 -63.23
C ILE A 7 -17.80 6.37 -61.72
N LEU A 8 -18.00 7.61 -61.26
CA LEU A 8 -17.96 7.95 -59.83
C LEU A 8 -19.10 7.25 -59.06
N ALA A 9 -20.30 7.20 -59.64
CA ALA A 9 -21.44 6.49 -59.04
C ALA A 9 -21.20 4.96 -58.97
N LEU A 10 -20.53 4.38 -59.96
CA LEU A 10 -20.17 2.96 -59.96
C LEU A 10 -19.07 2.64 -58.94
N ILE A 11 -18.11 3.55 -58.73
CA ILE A 11 -17.07 3.42 -57.70
C ILE A 11 -17.68 3.52 -56.29
N ILE A 12 -18.65 4.42 -56.08
CA ILE A 12 -19.36 4.53 -54.78
C ILE A 12 -20.22 3.28 -54.50
N LEU A 13 -20.76 2.63 -55.52
CA LEU A 13 -21.51 1.37 -55.39
C LEU A 13 -20.60 0.13 -55.18
N LEU A 14 -19.31 0.23 -55.52
CA LEU A 14 -18.30 -0.81 -55.34
C LEU A 14 -17.44 -0.59 -54.09
N LEU A 15 -17.63 0.52 -53.36
CA LEU A 15 -17.06 0.65 -52.04
C LEU A 15 -17.67 -0.45 -51.18
N PRO A 16 -16.88 -1.34 -50.55
CA PRO A 16 -17.42 -2.25 -49.57
C PRO A 16 -18.13 -1.36 -48.56
N PHE A 17 -19.42 -1.62 -48.32
CA PHE A 17 -20.03 -1.19 -47.08
C PHE A 17 -19.15 -1.83 -46.01
N ALA A 18 -18.24 -1.05 -45.43
CA ALA A 18 -17.70 -1.35 -44.14
C ALA A 18 -18.93 -1.30 -43.23
N SER A 19 -19.66 -2.42 -43.16
CA SER A 19 -20.43 -2.75 -41.99
C SER A 19 -19.45 -2.50 -40.86
N ALA A 20 -19.71 -1.46 -40.07
CA ALA A 20 -19.21 -1.43 -38.72
C ALA A 20 -19.69 -2.76 -38.13
N GLN A 21 -18.81 -3.77 -38.13
CA GLN A 21 -19.01 -4.96 -37.37
C GLN A 21 -19.06 -4.45 -35.94
N CYS A 22 -20.26 -4.40 -35.38
CA CYS A 22 -20.40 -4.43 -33.93
C CYS A 22 -19.53 -5.61 -33.47
N PRO A 23 -18.58 -5.41 -32.54
CA PRO A 23 -17.68 -6.48 -32.14
C PRO A 23 -18.53 -7.64 -31.61
N GLU A 24 -18.56 -8.72 -32.37
CA GLU A 24 -19.44 -9.89 -32.18
C GLU A 24 -18.98 -10.78 -31.01
N ASN A 25 -17.99 -10.35 -30.23
CA ASN A 25 -17.24 -11.20 -29.29
C ASN A 25 -17.19 -10.66 -27.84
N GLY A 26 -18.16 -9.84 -27.44
CA GLY A 26 -18.25 -9.33 -26.07
C GLY A 26 -19.24 -10.13 -25.21
N ASN A 27 -18.80 -10.64 -24.06
CA ASN A 27 -19.70 -11.27 -23.09
C ASN A 27 -20.18 -10.22 -22.08
N THR A 28 -21.48 -10.26 -21.75
CA THR A 28 -22.09 -9.30 -20.81
C THR A 28 -22.68 -10.02 -19.61
N VAL A 29 -22.36 -9.51 -18.43
CA VAL A 29 -22.86 -10.00 -17.14
C VAL A 29 -23.53 -8.84 -16.41
N ILE A 30 -24.67 -9.14 -15.76
CA ILE A 30 -25.40 -8.16 -14.96
C ILE A 30 -25.42 -8.63 -13.51
N LEU A 31 -24.93 -7.79 -12.62
CA LEU A 31 -24.85 -8.02 -11.17
C LEU A 31 -25.48 -6.86 -10.41
N LYS A 32 -25.89 -7.12 -9.17
CA LYS A 32 -26.32 -6.09 -8.23
C LYS A 32 -25.32 -5.99 -7.08
N ALA A 33 -24.95 -4.79 -6.68
CA ALA A 33 -24.17 -4.52 -5.47
C ALA A 33 -24.91 -3.52 -4.56
N PRO A 34 -24.81 -3.66 -3.23
CA PRO A 34 -25.43 -2.74 -2.31
C PRO A 34 -24.49 -1.57 -2.02
N ALA A 35 -25.06 -0.37 -1.97
CA ALA A 35 -24.40 0.87 -1.56
C ALA A 35 -25.17 1.49 -0.38
N VAL A 36 -24.51 2.44 0.29
CA VAL A 36 -25.15 3.29 1.31
C VAL A 36 -25.40 4.67 0.72
N SER A 37 -26.58 5.22 0.99
CA SER A 37 -26.95 6.59 0.65
C SER A 37 -27.44 7.31 1.89
N ARG A 38 -27.17 8.61 1.99
CA ARG A 38 -27.66 9.44 3.09
C ARG A 38 -28.95 10.14 2.66
N THR A 39 -30.00 9.98 3.47
CA THR A 39 -31.27 10.69 3.28
C THR A 39 -31.14 12.17 3.66
N SER A 40 -32.11 13.01 3.28
CA SER A 40 -32.15 14.43 3.67
C SER A 40 -32.29 14.66 5.18
N SER A 41 -32.77 13.66 5.93
CA SER A 41 -32.80 13.66 7.40
C SER A 41 -31.48 13.20 8.03
N GLY A 42 -30.50 12.79 7.24
CA GLY A 42 -29.19 12.34 7.69
C GLY A 42 -29.07 10.85 7.98
N GLU A 43 -30.17 10.08 7.88
CA GLU A 43 -30.20 8.63 8.08
C GLU A 43 -29.54 7.89 6.91
N LEU A 44 -28.77 6.85 7.20
CA LEU A 44 -28.15 5.98 6.21
C LEU A 44 -29.14 4.91 5.76
N ILE A 45 -29.34 4.78 4.45
CA ILE A 45 -30.18 3.76 3.85
C ILE A 45 -29.39 2.93 2.85
N GLY A 46 -29.74 1.66 2.74
CA GLY A 46 -29.20 0.78 1.72
C GLY A 46 -29.89 0.97 0.38
N VAL A 47 -29.12 1.00 -0.71
CA VAL A 47 -29.61 1.04 -2.09
C VAL A 47 -28.96 -0.08 -2.91
N ALA A 48 -29.71 -0.70 -3.80
CA ALA A 48 -29.17 -1.68 -4.73
C ALA A 48 -28.78 -0.99 -6.04
N THR A 49 -27.57 -1.26 -6.52
CA THR A 49 -27.00 -0.68 -7.73
C THR A 49 -26.76 -1.77 -8.76
N ASP A 50 -27.19 -1.54 -10.00
CA ASP A 50 -26.95 -2.43 -11.13
C ASP A 50 -25.59 -2.16 -11.77
N PHE A 51 -24.82 -3.23 -11.96
CA PHE A 51 -23.57 -3.24 -12.71
C PHE A 51 -23.78 -4.08 -13.97
N VAL A 52 -23.70 -3.45 -15.13
CA VAL A 52 -23.66 -4.12 -16.43
C VAL A 52 -22.22 -4.11 -16.90
N ILE A 53 -21.60 -5.29 -16.90
CA ILE A 53 -20.18 -5.46 -17.21
C ILE A 53 -20.08 -6.22 -18.53
N THR A 54 -19.43 -5.59 -19.51
CA THR A 54 -19.12 -6.21 -20.80
C THR A 54 -17.61 -6.30 -20.95
N VAL A 55 -17.10 -7.48 -21.30
CA VAL A 55 -15.69 -7.68 -21.63
C VAL A 55 -15.61 -8.13 -23.08
N ALA A 56 -14.80 -7.43 -23.88
CA ALA A 56 -14.63 -7.69 -25.30
C ALA A 56 -13.16 -7.58 -25.70
N PRO A 57 -12.71 -8.25 -26.79
CA PRO A 57 -11.36 -8.06 -27.31
C PRO A 57 -11.06 -6.56 -27.56
N GLY A 58 -9.90 -6.11 -27.09
CA GLY A 58 -9.55 -4.69 -27.04
C GLY A 58 -8.08 -4.46 -26.72
N ASN A 59 -7.77 -3.30 -26.16
CA ASN A 59 -6.39 -2.83 -25.90
C ASN A 59 -6.11 -2.57 -24.41
N GLY A 60 -6.89 -3.15 -23.49
CA GLY A 60 -6.65 -3.05 -22.05
C GLY A 60 -7.37 -1.90 -21.35
N HIS A 61 -8.31 -1.22 -22.02
CA HIS A 61 -8.98 -0.06 -21.44
C HIS A 61 -10.12 -0.47 -20.52
N VAL A 62 -10.27 0.26 -19.41
CA VAL A 62 -11.42 0.14 -18.50
C VAL A 62 -12.27 1.41 -18.60
N TYR A 63 -13.46 1.27 -19.16
CA TYR A 63 -14.44 2.33 -19.31
C TYR A 63 -15.50 2.21 -18.23
N VAL A 64 -15.72 3.30 -17.49
CA VAL A 64 -16.77 3.36 -16.46
C VAL A 64 -17.74 4.45 -16.83
N GLU A 65 -18.99 4.05 -17.07
CA GLU A 65 -20.11 4.95 -17.27
C GLU A 65 -21.04 4.87 -16.06
N THR A 66 -21.38 6.01 -15.46
CA THR A 66 -22.22 6.03 -14.27
C THR A 66 -23.44 6.93 -14.47
N TRP A 67 -24.58 6.44 -14.01
CA TRP A 67 -25.83 7.19 -13.87
C TRP A 67 -26.28 7.01 -12.43
N PRO A 68 -26.07 7.98 -11.51
CA PRO A 68 -25.62 9.38 -11.66
C PRO A 68 -24.09 9.60 -11.56
N LEU A 69 -23.64 10.82 -11.21
CA LEU A 69 -22.22 11.17 -11.02
C LEU A 69 -21.55 10.22 -10.01
N ALA A 70 -20.36 9.73 -10.37
CA ALA A 70 -19.55 8.90 -9.50
C ALA A 70 -18.31 9.62 -8.96
N GLU A 71 -17.88 9.21 -7.78
CA GLU A 71 -16.60 9.63 -7.21
C GLU A 71 -15.42 9.00 -7.99
N VAL A 72 -14.26 9.67 -7.96
CA VAL A 72 -13.05 9.25 -8.68
C VAL A 72 -12.64 7.81 -8.29
N ASP A 73 -12.91 7.45 -7.04
CA ASP A 73 -12.62 6.18 -6.38
C ASP A 73 -13.25 4.98 -7.10
N MET A 74 -14.41 5.16 -7.76
CA MET A 74 -15.08 4.11 -8.52
C MET A 74 -14.26 3.69 -9.75
N GLN A 75 -13.67 4.67 -10.47
CA GLN A 75 -12.91 4.38 -11.68
C GLN A 75 -11.65 3.57 -11.38
N ALA A 76 -10.94 3.97 -10.33
CA ALA A 76 -9.72 3.27 -9.93
C ALA A 76 -10.06 1.88 -9.32
N SER A 77 -11.18 1.74 -8.60
CA SER A 77 -11.68 0.41 -8.16
C SER A 77 -12.03 -0.51 -9.33
N ALA A 78 -12.59 0.01 -10.42
CA ALA A 78 -12.89 -0.75 -11.64
C ALA A 78 -11.62 -1.24 -12.35
N ARG A 79 -10.57 -0.40 -12.42
CA ARG A 79 -9.26 -0.78 -12.98
C ARG A 79 -8.62 -1.91 -12.17
N LEU A 80 -8.61 -1.77 -10.84
CA LEU A 80 -8.11 -2.82 -9.95
C LEU A 80 -8.91 -4.11 -10.11
N ALA A 81 -10.25 -4.03 -10.20
CA ALA A 81 -11.09 -5.20 -10.43
C ALA A 81 -10.73 -5.94 -11.74
N ALA A 82 -10.45 -5.21 -12.82
CA ALA A 82 -10.00 -5.79 -14.09
C ALA A 82 -8.63 -6.46 -13.95
N GLN A 83 -7.66 -5.81 -13.31
CA GLN A 83 -6.33 -6.38 -13.06
C GLN A 83 -6.43 -7.69 -12.27
N ILE A 84 -7.23 -7.71 -11.20
CA ILE A 84 -7.40 -8.91 -10.37
C ILE A 84 -8.16 -10.02 -11.10
N ALA A 85 -9.16 -9.69 -11.91
CA ALA A 85 -9.82 -10.69 -12.75
C ALA A 85 -8.82 -11.37 -13.70
N GLY A 86 -7.96 -10.60 -14.36
CA GLY A 86 -6.87 -11.12 -15.19
C GLY A 86 -5.92 -12.01 -14.41
N LYS A 87 -5.45 -11.56 -13.25
CA LYS A 87 -4.53 -12.32 -12.37
C LYS A 87 -5.13 -13.64 -11.88
N VAL A 88 -6.40 -13.64 -11.52
CA VAL A 88 -7.11 -14.84 -11.03
C VAL A 88 -7.27 -15.89 -12.14
N LEU A 89 -7.45 -15.44 -13.39
CA LEU A 89 -7.65 -16.31 -14.55
C LEU A 89 -6.36 -16.58 -15.35
N ASP A 90 -5.23 -15.97 -14.98
CA ASP A 90 -3.99 -15.97 -15.78
C ASP A 90 -4.21 -15.43 -17.22
N VAL A 91 -4.99 -14.34 -17.32
CA VAL A 91 -5.37 -13.70 -18.58
C VAL A 91 -4.71 -12.32 -18.70
N ASP A 92 -4.02 -12.09 -19.82
CA ASP A 92 -3.48 -10.78 -20.19
C ASP A 92 -4.63 -9.81 -20.54
N MET A 93 -4.96 -8.94 -19.58
CA MET A 93 -6.03 -7.96 -19.73
C MET A 93 -5.76 -6.91 -20.80
N ASN A 94 -4.51 -6.74 -21.26
CA ASN A 94 -4.20 -5.81 -22.35
C ASN A 94 -4.83 -6.21 -23.71
N LYS A 95 -5.38 -7.43 -23.78
CA LYS A 95 -6.10 -7.93 -24.97
C LYS A 95 -7.61 -7.71 -24.90
N TYR A 96 -8.10 -7.12 -23.81
CA TYR A 96 -9.53 -6.95 -23.56
C TYR A 96 -9.83 -5.53 -23.10
N ASP A 97 -10.92 -4.97 -23.61
CA ASP A 97 -11.51 -3.76 -23.03
C ASP A 97 -12.67 -4.18 -22.11
N VAL A 98 -12.76 -3.51 -20.96
CA VAL A 98 -13.81 -3.71 -19.95
C VAL A 98 -14.72 -2.49 -19.94
N PHE A 99 -16.01 -2.70 -20.12
CA PHE A 99 -17.04 -1.66 -20.05
C PHE A 99 -17.92 -1.92 -18.84
N ILE A 100 -17.94 -1.00 -17.89
CA ILE A 100 -18.74 -1.07 -16.67
C ILE A 100 -19.76 0.06 -16.70
N GLN A 101 -21.04 -0.30 -16.84
CA GLN A 101 -22.14 0.64 -16.64
C GLN A 101 -22.70 0.47 -15.23
N VAL A 102 -22.75 1.57 -14.50
CA VAL A 102 -23.29 1.62 -13.14
C VAL A 102 -24.60 2.39 -13.16
N LYS A 103 -25.68 1.75 -12.74
CA LYS A 103 -27.03 2.34 -12.67
C LYS A 103 -27.54 2.27 -11.24
N SER A 104 -27.74 3.42 -10.60
CA SER A 104 -28.29 3.51 -9.25
C SER A 104 -29.33 4.59 -9.13
N ASP A 105 -30.26 4.39 -8.21
CA ASP A 105 -31.22 5.42 -7.80
C ASP A 105 -30.64 6.36 -6.73
N ALA A 106 -29.47 6.03 -6.16
CA ALA A 106 -28.77 6.92 -5.24
C ALA A 106 -28.12 8.10 -5.97
N PRO A 107 -28.15 9.32 -5.41
CA PRO A 107 -27.74 10.55 -6.10
C PRO A 107 -26.24 10.65 -6.39
N ILE A 108 -25.41 9.96 -5.61
CA ILE A 108 -23.95 9.85 -5.79
C ILE A 108 -23.59 8.40 -5.52
N ILE A 109 -22.72 7.83 -6.34
CA ILE A 109 -22.16 6.49 -6.14
C ILE A 109 -20.65 6.63 -5.96
N GLY A 110 -20.12 6.08 -4.88
CA GLY A 110 -18.71 6.20 -4.53
C GLY A 110 -18.18 5.05 -3.69
N GLY A 111 -16.87 5.04 -3.52
CA GLY A 111 -16.13 4.09 -2.68
C GLY A 111 -15.83 2.72 -3.32
N PRO A 112 -14.80 2.02 -2.82
CA PRO A 112 -14.31 0.75 -3.36
C PRO A 112 -15.18 -0.47 -3.03
N SER A 113 -16.29 -0.30 -2.31
CA SER A 113 -17.06 -1.41 -1.74
C SER A 113 -17.78 -2.32 -2.75
N ALA A 114 -17.81 -1.94 -4.03
CA ALA A 114 -18.29 -2.76 -5.14
C ALA A 114 -17.15 -3.47 -5.90
N GLY A 115 -15.89 -3.27 -5.50
CA GLY A 115 -14.71 -3.84 -6.17
C GLY A 115 -14.80 -5.35 -6.34
N GLY A 116 -15.13 -6.09 -5.28
CA GLY A 116 -15.29 -7.55 -5.37
C GLY A 116 -16.41 -7.97 -6.34
N THR A 117 -17.54 -7.26 -6.34
CA THR A 117 -18.66 -7.53 -7.27
C THR A 117 -18.24 -7.28 -8.73
N MET A 118 -17.52 -6.19 -9.00
CA MET A 118 -17.00 -5.91 -10.33
C MET A 118 -16.03 -7.00 -10.79
N THR A 119 -15.12 -7.45 -9.92
CA THR A 119 -14.18 -8.53 -10.24
C THR A 119 -14.90 -9.84 -10.58
N VAL A 120 -15.93 -10.24 -9.81
CA VAL A 120 -16.75 -11.42 -10.13
C VAL A 120 -17.40 -11.28 -11.51
N GLY A 121 -17.93 -10.09 -11.83
CA GLY A 121 -18.56 -9.83 -13.12
C GLY A 121 -17.61 -9.90 -14.30
N ILE A 122 -16.39 -9.36 -14.14
CA ILE A 122 -15.35 -9.41 -15.17
C ILE A 122 -14.89 -10.85 -15.39
N ILE A 123 -14.65 -11.62 -14.30
CA ILE A 123 -14.31 -13.05 -14.37
C ILE A 123 -15.41 -13.83 -15.10
N ALA A 124 -16.66 -13.64 -14.71
CA ALA A 124 -17.80 -14.31 -15.33
C ALA A 124 -17.97 -13.93 -16.80
N ALA A 125 -17.71 -12.67 -17.17
CA ALA A 125 -17.76 -12.23 -18.56
C ALA A 125 -16.63 -12.86 -19.39
N LEU A 126 -15.38 -12.85 -18.89
CA LEU A 126 -14.24 -13.50 -19.56
C LEU A 126 -14.50 -15.00 -19.83
N GLU A 127 -15.05 -15.69 -18.85
CA GLU A 127 -15.31 -17.13 -18.91
C GLU A 127 -16.67 -17.51 -19.55
N GLY A 128 -17.52 -16.52 -19.85
CA GLY A 128 -18.89 -16.76 -20.33
C GLY A 128 -19.79 -17.48 -19.30
N TRP A 129 -19.54 -17.28 -18.01
CA TRP A 129 -20.31 -17.90 -16.92
C TRP A 129 -21.55 -17.10 -16.57
N GLU A 130 -22.65 -17.80 -16.29
CA GLU A 130 -23.84 -17.18 -15.70
C GLU A 130 -23.63 -16.89 -14.22
N VAL A 131 -24.16 -15.74 -13.78
CA VAL A 131 -24.15 -15.32 -12.38
C VAL A 131 -25.53 -15.44 -11.75
N ARG A 132 -25.56 -15.90 -10.50
CA ARG A 132 -26.77 -16.02 -9.70
C ARG A 132 -27.33 -14.64 -9.34
N LYS A 133 -28.61 -14.42 -9.68
CA LYS A 133 -29.34 -13.18 -9.36
C LYS A 133 -29.80 -13.09 -7.91
N ASP A 134 -29.82 -14.22 -7.20
CA ASP A 134 -30.21 -14.31 -5.80
C ASP A 134 -29.04 -14.14 -4.82
N VAL A 135 -27.83 -13.89 -5.33
CA VAL A 135 -26.63 -13.62 -4.54
C VAL A 135 -26.23 -12.16 -4.69
N MET A 136 -25.86 -11.53 -3.59
CA MET A 136 -25.32 -10.17 -3.57
C MET A 136 -24.09 -10.15 -2.65
N MET A 137 -23.14 -9.24 -2.88
CA MET A 137 -21.99 -9.09 -2.00
C MET A 137 -21.61 -7.63 -1.82
N THR A 138 -20.85 -7.36 -0.76
CA THR A 138 -20.10 -6.12 -0.59
C THR A 138 -18.69 -6.45 -0.14
N GLY A 139 -17.73 -5.58 -0.46
CA GLY A 139 -16.33 -5.81 -0.15
C GLY A 139 -15.40 -5.08 -1.12
N MET A 140 -14.38 -4.42 -0.56
CA MET A 140 -13.29 -3.90 -1.37
C MET A 140 -12.50 -5.06 -1.95
N ILE A 141 -12.08 -4.97 -3.22
CA ILE A 141 -11.10 -5.91 -3.77
C ILE A 141 -9.70 -5.39 -3.49
N ASN A 142 -8.86 -6.19 -2.85
CA ASN A 142 -7.46 -5.85 -2.62
C ASN A 142 -6.58 -6.33 -3.79
N PRO A 143 -5.37 -5.76 -3.99
CA PRO A 143 -4.44 -6.18 -5.06
C PRO A 143 -3.99 -7.65 -5.02
N ASP A 144 -4.26 -8.35 -3.91
CA ASP A 144 -3.99 -9.76 -3.73
C ASP A 144 -5.21 -10.68 -3.95
N GLY A 145 -6.36 -10.11 -4.28
CA GLY A 145 -7.62 -10.83 -4.45
C GLY A 145 -8.39 -11.11 -3.16
N SER A 146 -7.89 -10.67 -1.99
CA SER A 146 -8.66 -10.72 -0.75
C SER A 146 -9.80 -9.71 -0.76
N ILE A 147 -10.86 -10.00 0.01
CA ILE A 147 -12.02 -9.13 0.14
C ILE A 147 -11.88 -8.28 1.42
N GLY A 148 -11.60 -6.99 1.24
CA GLY A 148 -11.37 -6.02 2.29
C GLY A 148 -12.65 -5.48 2.95
N PRO A 149 -12.51 -4.93 4.16
CA PRO A 149 -13.63 -4.53 5.00
C PRO A 149 -14.40 -3.33 4.44
N VAL A 150 -15.70 -3.27 4.76
CA VAL A 150 -16.57 -2.16 4.38
C VAL A 150 -17.52 -1.66 5.45
N GLY A 151 -17.89 -0.39 5.34
CA GLY A 151 -18.87 0.25 6.20
C GLY A 151 -20.31 -0.03 5.77
N GLY A 152 -21.23 0.17 6.71
CA GLY A 152 -22.68 0.11 6.48
C GLY A 152 -23.21 -1.29 6.14
N ILE A 153 -22.66 -2.33 6.75
CA ILE A 153 -23.02 -3.72 6.44
C ILE A 153 -24.51 -4.00 6.66
N LEU A 154 -25.11 -3.46 7.72
CA LEU A 154 -26.53 -3.68 8.03
C LEU A 154 -27.45 -2.98 7.04
N GLU A 155 -27.13 -1.75 6.65
CA GLU A 155 -27.85 -1.00 5.62
C GLU A 155 -27.74 -1.72 4.26
N LYS A 156 -26.54 -2.21 3.93
CA LYS A 156 -26.30 -2.99 2.70
C LYS A 156 -27.02 -4.33 2.69
N ALA A 157 -27.09 -5.02 3.83
CA ALA A 157 -27.88 -6.24 3.97
C ALA A 157 -29.38 -5.96 3.78
N SER A 158 -29.88 -4.81 4.27
CA SER A 158 -31.24 -4.36 4.00
C SER A 158 -31.48 -4.11 2.50
N ALA A 159 -30.50 -3.53 1.79
CA ALA A 159 -30.58 -3.35 0.34
C ALA A 159 -30.66 -4.69 -0.40
N ALA A 160 -29.81 -5.66 -0.04
CA ALA A 160 -29.83 -7.00 -0.61
C ALA A 160 -31.19 -7.68 -0.41
N TYR A 161 -31.75 -7.59 0.79
CA TYR A 161 -33.11 -8.09 1.07
C TYR A 161 -34.17 -7.39 0.21
N SER A 162 -34.11 -6.06 0.07
CA SER A 162 -35.13 -5.28 -0.63
C SER A 162 -35.30 -5.65 -2.11
N VAL A 163 -34.24 -6.17 -2.74
CA VAL A 163 -34.25 -6.65 -4.14
C VAL A 163 -34.38 -8.17 -4.26
N GLY A 164 -34.68 -8.85 -3.15
CA GLY A 164 -35.01 -10.27 -3.13
C GLY A 164 -33.82 -11.22 -3.10
N SER A 165 -32.60 -10.76 -2.79
CA SER A 165 -31.45 -11.64 -2.59
C SER A 165 -31.71 -12.65 -1.46
N LYS A 166 -31.19 -13.86 -1.64
CA LYS A 166 -31.27 -14.96 -0.66
C LYS A 166 -29.98 -15.15 0.10
N LEU A 167 -28.85 -14.83 -0.54
CA LEU A 167 -27.53 -14.92 0.03
C LEU A 167 -26.82 -13.58 -0.09
N PHE A 168 -26.30 -13.07 1.02
CA PHE A 168 -25.49 -11.86 1.08
C PHE A 168 -24.09 -12.19 1.60
N LEU A 169 -23.07 -11.90 0.79
CA LEU A 169 -21.68 -12.15 1.14
C LEU A 169 -21.05 -10.88 1.72
N ILE A 170 -20.37 -11.01 2.85
CA ILE A 170 -19.68 -9.92 3.54
C ILE A 170 -18.20 -10.27 3.75
N PRO A 171 -17.31 -9.28 3.93
CA PRO A 171 -15.91 -9.53 4.24
C PRO A 171 -15.75 -10.29 5.57
N GLU A 172 -14.78 -11.20 5.64
CA GLU A 172 -14.47 -11.95 6.85
C GLU A 172 -14.05 -11.02 8.02
N GLY A 173 -14.55 -11.32 9.22
CA GLY A 173 -14.31 -10.52 10.42
C GLY A 173 -15.30 -9.38 10.62
N GLN A 174 -16.24 -9.17 9.70
CA GLN A 174 -17.25 -8.10 9.78
C GLN A 174 -18.63 -8.56 10.25
N ARG A 175 -18.76 -9.81 10.71
CA ARG A 175 -20.00 -10.34 11.30
C ARG A 175 -20.55 -9.49 12.44
N ILE A 176 -19.68 -8.91 13.27
CA ILE A 176 -20.10 -8.06 14.39
C ILE A 176 -19.97 -6.59 13.98
N GLN A 177 -21.07 -5.85 14.07
CA GLN A 177 -21.13 -4.41 13.82
C GLN A 177 -21.49 -3.67 15.11
N ILE A 178 -20.99 -2.45 15.27
CA ILE A 178 -21.39 -1.55 16.36
C ILE A 178 -22.36 -0.54 15.78
N ILE A 179 -23.61 -0.56 16.22
CA ILE A 179 -24.62 0.44 15.83
C ILE A 179 -24.84 1.44 16.96
N GLN A 180 -25.16 2.68 16.60
CA GLN A 180 -25.60 3.69 17.55
C GLN A 180 -27.12 3.76 17.54
N THR A 181 -27.74 3.24 18.60
CA THR A 181 -29.18 3.35 18.81
C THR A 181 -29.46 4.61 19.60
N THR A 182 -30.38 5.44 19.12
CA THR A 182 -30.75 6.70 19.79
C THR A 182 -32.05 6.51 20.57
N GLU A 183 -31.98 6.55 21.89
CA GLU A 183 -33.15 6.57 22.76
C GLU A 183 -33.56 8.02 23.05
N GLN A 184 -34.78 8.39 22.65
CA GLN A 184 -35.36 9.68 23.02
C GLN A 184 -36.28 9.53 24.23
N LYS A 185 -35.99 10.25 25.31
CA LYS A 185 -36.84 10.31 26.50
C LYS A 185 -37.26 11.74 26.76
N GLN A 186 -38.57 11.98 26.79
CA GLN A 186 -39.10 13.29 27.13
C GLN A 186 -39.17 13.46 28.65
N ILE A 187 -38.48 14.47 29.16
CA ILE A 187 -38.43 14.82 30.59
C ILE A 187 -38.94 16.26 30.72
N GLY A 188 -40.26 16.40 30.90
CA GLY A 188 -40.91 17.71 30.95
C GLY A 188 -40.74 18.46 29.62
N PRO A 189 -40.24 19.71 29.61
CA PRO A 189 -40.01 20.48 28.37
C PRO A 189 -38.71 20.10 27.63
N ILE A 190 -37.91 19.17 28.14
CA ILE A 190 -36.61 18.79 27.56
C ILE A 190 -36.69 17.39 26.94
N THR A 191 -36.23 17.25 25.70
CA THR A 191 -36.00 15.95 25.06
C THR A 191 -34.57 15.51 25.35
N GLN A 192 -34.41 14.46 26.16
CA GLN A 192 -33.12 13.82 26.37
C GLN A 192 -32.89 12.80 25.25
N ILE A 193 -31.85 13.03 24.46
CA ILE A 193 -31.40 12.10 23.41
C ILE A 193 -30.19 11.35 23.97
N THR A 194 -30.30 10.04 24.13
CA THR A 194 -29.21 9.18 24.63
C THR A 194 -28.80 8.23 23.52
N SER A 195 -27.56 8.37 23.03
CA SER A 195 -26.98 7.42 22.09
C SER A 195 -26.35 6.25 22.86
N LYS A 196 -26.75 5.02 22.55
CA LYS A 196 -26.15 3.79 23.07
C LYS A 196 -25.49 3.04 21.93
N ALA A 197 -24.26 2.59 22.16
CA ALA A 197 -23.57 1.70 21.23
C ALA A 197 -23.96 0.25 21.55
N GLU A 198 -24.48 -0.47 20.55
CA GLU A 198 -24.91 -1.86 20.67
C GLU A 198 -24.15 -2.73 19.66
N ARG A 199 -23.68 -3.89 20.12
CA ARG A 199 -23.03 -4.89 19.25
C ARG A 199 -24.11 -5.76 18.61
N VAL A 200 -24.13 -5.78 17.29
CA VAL A 200 -25.10 -6.56 16.50
C VAL A 200 -24.35 -7.60 15.68
N ASP A 201 -24.79 -8.84 15.79
CA ASP A 201 -24.40 -9.91 14.88
C ASP A 201 -25.24 -9.81 13.60
N VAL A 202 -24.60 -9.40 12.50
CA VAL A 202 -25.26 -9.19 11.21
C VAL A 202 -25.87 -10.48 10.69
N VAL A 203 -25.22 -11.62 10.90
CA VAL A 203 -25.67 -12.91 10.38
C VAL A 203 -26.95 -13.33 11.07
N GLU A 204 -26.99 -13.21 12.40
CA GLU A 204 -28.19 -13.53 13.18
C GLU A 204 -29.32 -12.52 12.90
N TYR A 205 -28.99 -11.23 12.91
CA TYR A 205 -29.94 -10.14 12.67
C TYR A 205 -30.62 -10.24 11.31
N ALA A 206 -29.86 -10.41 10.23
CA ALA A 206 -30.40 -10.51 8.87
C ALA A 206 -31.25 -11.77 8.68
N ARG A 207 -30.85 -12.89 9.27
CA ARG A 207 -31.61 -14.14 9.23
C ARG A 207 -32.95 -14.01 9.96
N GLU A 208 -32.95 -13.44 11.17
CA GLU A 208 -34.16 -13.32 12.00
C GLU A 208 -35.13 -12.28 11.45
N ARG A 209 -34.62 -11.15 10.97
CA ARG A 209 -35.44 -10.04 10.48
C ARG A 209 -35.95 -10.23 9.06
N TRP A 210 -35.11 -10.80 8.18
CA TRP A 210 -35.35 -10.81 6.74
C TRP A 210 -35.35 -12.21 6.12
N GLY A 211 -34.95 -13.25 6.86
CA GLY A 211 -34.70 -14.57 6.29
C GLY A 211 -33.55 -14.58 5.29
N LEU A 212 -32.66 -13.59 5.36
CA LEU A 212 -31.50 -13.44 4.48
C LEU A 212 -30.33 -14.25 5.04
N GLU A 213 -29.77 -15.17 4.23
CA GLU A 213 -28.53 -15.87 4.60
C GLU A 213 -27.36 -14.93 4.41
N VAL A 214 -26.51 -14.77 5.43
CA VAL A 214 -25.28 -13.96 5.35
C VAL A 214 -24.09 -14.87 5.54
N LYS A 215 -23.07 -14.73 4.67
CA LYS A 215 -21.81 -15.49 4.78
C LYS A 215 -20.61 -14.59 4.69
N GLU A 216 -19.65 -14.85 5.57
CA GLU A 216 -18.32 -14.26 5.49
C GLU A 216 -17.51 -14.96 4.39
N ILE A 217 -16.84 -14.16 3.55
CA ILE A 217 -15.94 -14.62 2.49
C ILE A 217 -14.57 -13.98 2.64
N LYS A 218 -13.53 -14.69 2.22
CA LYS A 218 -12.14 -14.28 2.44
C LYS A 218 -11.53 -13.60 1.22
N ASP A 219 -11.84 -14.14 0.05
CA ASP A 219 -11.22 -13.76 -1.20
C ASP A 219 -12.19 -13.88 -2.38
N ILE A 220 -11.73 -13.41 -3.53
CA ILE A 220 -12.49 -13.42 -4.78
C ILE A 220 -12.87 -14.83 -5.25
N TYR A 221 -12.09 -15.85 -4.92
CA TYR A 221 -12.39 -17.22 -5.32
C TYR A 221 -13.63 -17.75 -4.60
N ASP A 222 -13.79 -17.41 -3.31
CA ASP A 222 -15.01 -17.73 -2.56
C ASP A 222 -16.23 -17.03 -3.19
N ALA A 223 -16.09 -15.74 -3.52
CA ALA A 223 -17.13 -14.95 -4.17
C ALA A 223 -17.55 -15.57 -5.51
N VAL A 224 -16.60 -15.85 -6.40
CA VAL A 224 -16.84 -16.49 -7.70
C VAL A 224 -17.59 -17.81 -7.52
N TYR A 225 -17.20 -18.63 -6.54
CA TYR A 225 -17.89 -19.88 -6.25
C TYR A 225 -19.35 -19.68 -5.85
N TYR A 226 -19.63 -18.74 -4.95
CA TYR A 226 -21.01 -18.47 -4.53
C TYR A 226 -21.88 -17.88 -5.64
N PHE A 227 -21.32 -17.03 -6.52
CA PHE A 227 -22.04 -16.43 -7.63
C PHE A 227 -22.26 -17.36 -8.82
N THR A 228 -21.34 -18.29 -9.09
CA THR A 228 -21.33 -19.06 -10.36
C THR A 228 -21.42 -20.59 -10.15
N GLY A 229 -21.16 -21.06 -8.93
CA GLY A 229 -20.99 -22.49 -8.63
C GLY A 229 -19.68 -23.09 -9.16
N LYS A 230 -18.80 -22.29 -9.80
CA LYS A 230 -17.52 -22.73 -10.36
C LYS A 230 -16.40 -22.51 -9.35
N LYS A 231 -15.41 -23.41 -9.36
CA LYS A 231 -14.20 -23.28 -8.54
C LYS A 231 -13.04 -22.93 -9.45
N ILE A 232 -12.32 -21.88 -9.09
CA ILE A 232 -11.02 -21.55 -9.68
C ILE A 232 -9.94 -22.09 -8.74
N GLU A 233 -8.89 -22.67 -9.31
CA GLU A 233 -7.78 -23.20 -8.51
C GLU A 233 -7.05 -22.04 -7.83
N LYS A 234 -6.93 -22.10 -6.50
CA LYS A 234 -6.14 -21.13 -5.74
C LYS A 234 -4.66 -21.47 -5.90
N PRO A 235 -3.78 -20.48 -6.10
CA PRO A 235 -2.35 -20.69 -5.99
C PRO A 235 -2.01 -21.32 -4.62
N SER A 236 -1.47 -22.53 -4.62
CA SER A 236 -1.18 -23.27 -3.40
C SER A 236 0.27 -23.12 -2.96
N VAL A 237 0.51 -23.07 -1.65
CA VAL A 237 1.86 -23.11 -1.07
C VAL A 237 2.55 -24.42 -1.48
N PRO A 238 3.74 -24.40 -2.11
CA PRO A 238 4.49 -25.63 -2.30
C PRO A 238 4.83 -26.24 -0.95
N ALA A 239 4.54 -27.53 -0.76
CA ALA A 239 4.69 -28.22 0.52
C ALA A 239 6.11 -28.14 1.13
N ASN A 240 7.13 -27.84 0.31
CA ASN A 240 8.55 -27.80 0.70
C ASN A 240 9.19 -26.42 0.54
N LEU A 241 8.42 -25.32 0.50
CA LEU A 241 9.02 -24.00 0.43
C LEU A 241 9.75 -23.67 1.74
N ASN A 242 11.08 -23.70 1.69
CA ASN A 242 11.94 -23.24 2.78
C ASN A 242 12.41 -21.81 2.47
N VAL A 243 12.02 -20.86 3.31
CA VAL A 243 12.59 -19.51 3.28
C VAL A 243 13.96 -19.60 3.96
N ASP A 244 15.01 -19.55 3.14
CA ASP A 244 16.40 -19.69 3.59
C ASP A 244 17.16 -18.38 3.38
N THR A 245 17.59 -17.78 4.48
CA THR A 245 18.39 -16.55 4.53
C THR A 245 19.88 -16.83 4.69
N SER A 246 20.33 -18.09 4.55
CA SER A 246 21.74 -18.49 4.69
C SER A 246 22.70 -17.72 3.79
N PHE A 247 22.20 -17.13 2.69
CA PHE A 247 22.96 -16.23 1.84
C PHE A 247 23.46 -14.96 2.55
N LEU A 248 22.83 -14.58 3.67
CA LEU A 248 23.21 -13.45 4.54
C LEU A 248 24.13 -13.87 5.69
N LYS A 249 24.43 -15.16 5.85
CA LYS A 249 25.15 -15.67 7.03
C LYS A 249 26.47 -14.94 7.30
N THR A 250 27.31 -14.83 6.26
CA THR A 250 28.61 -14.16 6.38
C THR A 250 28.45 -12.67 6.63
N ASP A 251 27.44 -12.04 6.03
CA ASP A 251 27.14 -10.62 6.24
C ASP A 251 26.73 -10.36 7.69
N ALA A 252 25.81 -11.17 8.23
CA ALA A 252 25.31 -11.05 9.60
C ALA A 252 26.39 -11.29 10.65
N LEU A 253 27.27 -12.29 10.46
CA LEU A 253 28.42 -12.54 11.33
C LEU A 253 29.36 -11.34 11.37
N ASN A 254 29.79 -10.86 10.21
CA ASN A 254 30.71 -9.74 10.10
C ASN A 254 30.10 -8.44 10.65
N ASP A 255 28.82 -8.21 10.39
CA ASP A 255 28.09 -7.03 10.87
C ASP A 255 27.92 -7.04 12.39
N TYR A 256 27.65 -8.20 12.98
CA TYR A 256 27.56 -8.36 14.43
C TYR A 256 28.90 -8.06 15.11
N ASP A 257 29.99 -8.68 14.64
CA ASP A 257 31.32 -8.49 15.22
C ASP A 257 31.76 -7.02 15.15
N LYS A 258 31.52 -6.36 14.01
CA LYS A 258 31.80 -4.93 13.83
C LYS A 258 30.96 -4.06 14.76
N THR A 259 29.67 -4.38 14.91
CA THR A 259 28.76 -3.59 15.74
C THR A 259 29.08 -3.73 17.22
N LEU A 260 29.40 -4.96 17.67
CA LEU A 260 29.84 -5.21 19.04
C LEU A 260 31.14 -4.48 19.34
N SER A 261 32.12 -4.53 18.44
CA SER A 261 33.37 -3.78 18.59
C SER A 261 33.14 -2.27 18.63
N TYR A 262 32.21 -1.75 17.81
CA TYR A 262 31.86 -0.33 17.84
C TYR A 262 31.19 0.06 19.16
N TYR A 263 30.25 -0.75 19.66
CA TYR A 263 29.64 -0.57 20.96
C TYR A 263 30.69 -0.48 22.08
N GLU A 264 31.62 -1.43 22.15
CA GLU A 264 32.65 -1.48 23.19
C GLU A 264 33.55 -0.24 23.16
N GLN A 265 33.90 0.25 21.97
CA GLN A 265 34.67 1.48 21.80
C GLN A 265 33.92 2.70 22.33
N VAL A 266 32.64 2.85 21.98
CA VAL A 266 31.81 3.99 22.40
C VAL A 266 31.50 3.91 23.90
N GLU A 267 31.27 2.73 24.44
CA GLU A 267 31.08 2.54 25.88
C GLU A 267 32.33 2.96 26.66
N ASN A 268 33.52 2.59 26.17
CA ASN A 268 34.77 3.02 26.79
C ASN A 268 34.98 4.54 26.68
N LYS A 269 34.65 5.14 25.53
CA LYS A 269 34.69 6.60 25.32
C LYS A 269 33.76 7.33 26.28
N LEU A 270 32.55 6.82 26.51
CA LEU A 270 31.62 7.40 27.48
C LEU A 270 32.18 7.31 28.91
N LYS A 271 32.76 6.16 29.31
CA LYS A 271 33.34 5.96 30.66
C LYS A 271 34.48 6.92 30.97
N THR A 272 35.26 7.33 29.97
CA THR A 272 36.39 8.25 30.13
C THR A 272 36.04 9.72 29.86
N SER A 273 34.81 10.00 29.44
CA SER A 273 34.35 11.36 29.16
C SER A 273 34.21 12.20 30.44
N ASN A 274 34.53 13.48 30.34
CA ASN A 274 34.38 14.44 31.44
C ASN A 274 33.06 15.19 31.27
N MET A 275 31.95 14.57 31.66
CA MET A 275 30.60 15.16 31.53
C MET A 275 29.80 15.11 32.82
N GLY A 276 28.74 15.93 32.89
CA GLY A 276 27.82 15.96 34.02
C GLY A 276 27.08 14.63 34.21
N TYR A 277 26.79 14.27 35.47
CA TYR A 277 26.16 13.00 35.83
C TYR A 277 24.84 12.74 35.10
N THR A 278 23.97 13.74 34.97
CA THR A 278 22.67 13.59 34.29
C THR A 278 22.83 13.19 32.82
N THR A 279 23.71 13.88 32.08
CA THR A 279 24.00 13.55 30.67
C THR A 279 24.64 12.18 30.55
N TYR A 280 25.60 11.86 31.42
CA TYR A 280 26.24 10.55 31.45
C TYR A 280 25.20 9.42 31.66
N SER A 281 24.30 9.58 32.63
CA SER A 281 23.26 8.59 32.90
C SER A 281 22.34 8.38 31.71
N TYR A 282 21.97 9.45 30.99
CA TYR A 282 21.11 9.37 29.81
C TYR A 282 21.80 8.63 28.66
N LEU A 283 23.06 8.98 28.35
CA LEU A 283 23.85 8.30 27.33
C LEU A 283 24.13 6.84 27.68
N LYS A 284 24.37 6.56 28.98
CA LYS A 284 24.62 5.20 29.44
C LYS A 284 23.37 4.34 29.29
N GLU A 285 22.19 4.88 29.56
CA GLU A 285 20.94 4.16 29.37
C GLU A 285 20.67 3.87 27.89
N ALA A 286 20.91 4.84 27.00
CA ALA A 286 20.85 4.61 25.56
C ALA A 286 21.80 3.49 25.10
N LEU A 287 23.03 3.44 25.63
CA LEU A 287 23.95 2.33 25.37
C LEU A 287 23.46 1.00 25.97
N ASN A 288 22.84 1.00 27.15
CA ASN A 288 22.29 -0.22 27.73
C ASN A 288 21.16 -0.79 26.84
N GLU A 289 20.31 0.06 26.28
CA GLU A 289 19.29 -0.35 25.31
C GLU A 289 19.93 -0.94 24.04
N ALA A 290 20.93 -0.26 23.48
CA ALA A 290 21.68 -0.77 22.33
C ALA A 290 22.33 -2.13 22.63
N LYS A 291 22.83 -2.33 23.86
CA LYS A 291 23.40 -3.60 24.31
C LYS A 291 22.34 -4.71 24.38
N SER A 292 21.13 -4.41 24.86
CA SER A 292 20.00 -5.36 24.87
C SER A 292 19.68 -5.82 23.45
N ARG A 293 19.59 -4.88 22.50
CA ARG A 293 19.37 -5.21 21.07
C ARG A 293 20.49 -6.06 20.50
N LEU A 294 21.74 -5.83 20.89
CA LEU A 294 22.86 -6.68 20.49
C LEU A 294 22.78 -8.10 21.08
N ASP A 295 22.29 -8.27 22.31
CA ASP A 295 22.06 -9.59 22.88
C ASP A 295 20.94 -10.34 22.14
N GLU A 296 19.88 -9.64 21.74
CA GLU A 296 18.85 -10.19 20.86
C GLU A 296 19.41 -10.55 19.47
N ALA A 297 20.26 -9.69 18.90
CA ALA A 297 20.90 -9.93 17.60
C ALA A 297 21.80 -11.16 17.64
N LYS A 298 22.53 -11.36 18.73
CA LYS A 298 23.36 -12.55 18.98
C LYS A 298 22.51 -13.81 19.04
N LYS A 299 21.41 -13.78 19.78
CA LYS A 299 20.48 -14.91 19.86
C LYS A 299 19.89 -15.25 18.48
N ALA A 300 19.43 -14.24 17.74
CA ALA A 300 18.94 -14.42 16.38
C ALA A 300 20.01 -15.05 15.45
N LEU A 301 21.27 -14.65 15.61
CA LEU A 301 22.39 -15.17 14.83
C LEU A 301 22.67 -16.65 15.12
N GLU A 302 22.63 -17.03 16.41
CA GLU A 302 22.76 -18.41 16.87
C GLU A 302 21.59 -19.29 16.38
N ASP A 303 20.38 -18.72 16.29
CA ASP A 303 19.18 -19.36 15.76
C ASP A 303 19.14 -19.42 14.22
N GLY A 304 20.15 -18.88 13.52
CA GLY A 304 20.23 -18.85 12.06
C GLY A 304 19.32 -17.82 11.38
N ARG A 305 18.85 -16.81 12.13
CA ARG A 305 18.00 -15.71 11.64
C ARG A 305 18.84 -14.51 11.22
N TYR A 306 19.49 -14.63 10.08
CA TYR A 306 20.56 -13.72 9.66
C TYR A 306 20.08 -12.31 9.32
N TYR A 307 18.90 -12.16 8.72
CA TYR A 307 18.37 -10.83 8.42
C TYR A 307 17.83 -10.13 9.67
N THR A 308 17.27 -10.90 10.59
CA THR A 308 16.87 -10.42 11.92
C THR A 308 18.08 -9.88 12.68
N THR A 309 19.22 -10.60 12.65
CA THR A 309 20.49 -10.10 13.21
C THR A 309 20.91 -8.79 12.58
N LEU A 310 20.95 -8.69 11.24
CA LEU A 310 21.31 -7.44 10.54
C LEU A 310 20.40 -6.27 10.93
N SER A 311 19.10 -6.54 11.07
CA SER A 311 18.09 -5.54 11.43
C SER A 311 18.24 -5.06 12.88
N LEU A 312 18.50 -5.97 13.82
CA LEU A 312 18.74 -5.62 15.23
C LEU A 312 20.08 -4.88 15.42
N ASN A 313 21.13 -5.29 14.70
CA ASN A 313 22.41 -4.58 14.70
C ASN A 313 22.27 -3.17 14.14
N PHE A 314 21.52 -3.00 13.04
CA PHE A 314 21.20 -1.68 12.48
C PHE A 314 20.51 -0.79 13.52
N GLN A 315 19.47 -1.30 14.20
CA GLN A 315 18.78 -0.56 15.26
C GLN A 315 19.73 -0.18 16.41
N ALA A 316 20.61 -1.09 16.84
CA ALA A 316 21.62 -0.80 17.86
C ALA A 316 22.62 0.27 17.38
N ARG A 317 23.07 0.22 16.12
CA ARG A 317 24.04 1.18 15.56
C ARG A 317 23.53 2.60 15.50
N ILE A 318 22.24 2.82 15.24
CA ILE A 318 21.65 4.17 15.27
C ILE A 318 21.93 4.81 16.63
N THR A 319 21.61 4.08 17.71
CA THR A 319 21.82 4.55 19.09
C THR A 319 23.31 4.68 19.44
N ILE A 320 24.14 3.68 19.10
CA ILE A 320 25.59 3.71 19.36
C ILE A 320 26.22 4.93 18.66
N ARG A 321 25.87 5.17 17.40
CA ARG A 321 26.40 6.28 16.61
C ARG A 321 25.92 7.62 17.11
N HIS A 322 24.65 7.73 17.51
CA HIS A 322 24.14 8.93 18.15
C HIS A 322 24.97 9.26 19.40
N VAL A 323 25.17 8.30 20.31
CA VAL A 323 26.00 8.51 21.51
C VAL A 323 27.44 8.90 21.13
N ASP A 324 28.07 8.21 20.18
CA ASP A 324 29.43 8.49 19.75
C ASP A 324 29.60 9.90 19.18
N TRP A 325 28.68 10.30 18.30
CA TRP A 325 28.71 11.61 17.67
C TRP A 325 28.38 12.72 18.66
N TYR A 326 27.43 12.50 19.56
CA TYR A 326 27.12 13.44 20.64
C TYR A 326 28.34 13.65 21.55
N LEU A 327 29.12 12.60 21.83
CA LEU A 327 30.39 12.70 22.56
C LEU A 327 31.52 13.38 21.77
N SER A 328 31.36 13.59 20.46
CA SER A 328 32.39 14.16 19.57
C SER A 328 32.12 15.61 19.17
N VAL A 329 30.88 16.07 19.30
CA VAL A 329 30.46 17.41 18.93
C VAL A 329 30.59 18.33 20.14
N GLU A 330 31.55 19.27 20.08
CA GLU A 330 31.77 20.25 21.17
C GLU A 330 31.21 21.63 20.82
N THR A 331 31.13 21.96 19.54
CA THR A 331 30.70 23.27 19.03
C THR A 331 29.67 23.15 17.92
N ASP A 332 28.91 24.24 17.69
CA ASP A 332 27.97 24.35 16.57
C ASP A 332 28.64 24.10 15.21
N ALA A 333 29.93 24.47 15.08
CA ALA A 333 30.71 24.23 13.87
C ALA A 333 31.04 22.75 13.67
N ASP A 334 31.26 21.99 14.74
CA ASP A 334 31.48 20.54 14.66
C ASP A 334 30.20 19.83 14.19
N LEU A 335 29.04 20.25 14.71
CA LEU A 335 27.75 19.72 14.28
C LEU A 335 27.46 20.07 12.82
N GLU A 336 27.67 21.33 12.41
CA GLU A 336 27.49 21.75 11.03
C GLU A 336 28.38 20.93 10.06
N ASN A 337 29.64 20.69 10.44
CA ASN A 337 30.57 19.86 9.66
C ASN A 337 30.12 18.40 9.61
N LEU A 338 29.60 17.84 10.70
CA LEU A 338 29.04 16.50 10.74
C LEU A 338 27.86 16.37 9.76
N LEU A 339 26.92 17.31 9.78
CA LEU A 339 25.77 17.31 8.87
C LEU A 339 26.21 17.42 7.39
N LYS A 340 27.22 18.25 7.11
CA LYS A 340 27.82 18.34 5.76
C LYS A 340 28.49 17.02 5.33
N ASN A 341 29.21 16.36 6.22
CA ASN A 341 29.83 15.06 5.93
C ASN A 341 28.78 13.99 5.62
N VAL A 342 27.67 13.96 6.38
CA VAL A 342 26.55 13.04 6.11
C VAL A 342 25.93 13.35 4.74
N ASN A 343 25.73 14.63 4.41
CA ASN A 343 25.25 15.05 3.08
C ASN A 343 26.17 14.60 1.94
N ASP A 344 27.48 14.72 2.10
CA ASP A 344 28.45 14.32 1.09
C ASP A 344 28.48 12.79 0.90
N GLU A 345 28.34 12.04 2.00
CA GLU A 345 28.20 10.58 1.98
C GLU A 345 26.89 10.14 1.29
N ILE A 346 25.77 10.84 1.52
CA ILE A 346 24.50 10.63 0.80
C ILE A 346 24.71 10.84 -0.70
N LYS A 347 25.25 12.00 -1.11
CA LYS A 347 25.46 12.33 -2.53
C LYS A 347 26.40 11.35 -3.22
N SER A 348 27.49 10.97 -2.56
CA SER A 348 28.45 9.99 -3.08
C SER A 348 27.78 8.64 -3.31
N THR A 349 26.96 8.19 -2.35
CA THR A 349 26.25 6.92 -2.44
C THR A 349 25.15 6.94 -3.50
N GLU A 350 24.36 8.02 -3.56
CA GLU A 350 23.35 8.22 -4.59
C GLU A 350 23.95 8.15 -5.99
N ASN A 351 25.04 8.89 -6.23
CA ASN A 351 25.74 8.87 -7.52
C ASN A 351 26.29 7.47 -7.86
N ALA A 352 26.79 6.72 -6.87
CA ALA A 352 27.27 5.36 -7.12
C ALA A 352 26.12 4.42 -7.53
N ILE A 353 24.99 4.50 -6.83
CA ILE A 353 23.84 3.60 -7.04
C ILE A 353 23.06 3.96 -8.30
N SER A 354 22.88 5.25 -8.59
CA SER A 354 22.18 5.73 -9.80
C SER A 354 22.89 5.29 -11.08
N ASN A 355 24.22 5.11 -11.01
CA ASN A 355 25.04 4.68 -12.14
C ASN A 355 25.14 3.15 -12.30
N LEU A 356 24.53 2.37 -11.40
CA LEU A 356 24.47 0.92 -11.56
C LEU A 356 23.61 0.53 -12.75
N THR A 357 24.13 -0.38 -13.58
CA THR A 357 23.35 -1.09 -14.59
C THR A 357 22.58 -2.23 -13.91
N ILE A 358 21.26 -2.11 -13.85
CA ILE A 358 20.40 -3.10 -13.21
C ILE A 358 20.25 -4.33 -14.11
N ARG A 359 20.56 -5.52 -13.59
CA ARG A 359 20.44 -6.80 -14.32
C ARG A 359 19.54 -7.78 -13.61
N GLY A 360 18.36 -8.00 -14.18
CA GLY A 360 17.31 -8.86 -13.65
C GLY A 360 16.62 -8.35 -12.39
N ILE A 361 15.52 -9.03 -12.06
CA ILE A 361 14.58 -8.60 -11.02
C ILE A 361 15.18 -8.66 -9.61
N SER A 362 16.02 -9.66 -9.31
CA SER A 362 16.65 -9.77 -7.98
C SER A 362 17.56 -8.58 -7.67
N MET A 363 18.32 -8.10 -8.67
CA MET A 363 19.15 -6.90 -8.51
C MET A 363 18.29 -5.65 -8.46
N LEU A 364 17.27 -5.56 -9.33
CA LEU A 364 16.30 -4.46 -9.34
C LEU A 364 15.66 -4.24 -7.97
N GLN A 365 15.18 -5.31 -7.34
CA GLN A 365 14.66 -5.32 -5.97
C GLN A 365 15.63 -4.67 -4.98
N ALA A 366 16.87 -5.16 -4.95
CA ALA A 366 17.87 -4.69 -4.01
C ALA A 366 18.31 -3.24 -4.29
N VAL A 367 18.43 -2.85 -5.56
CA VAL A 367 18.72 -1.46 -5.97
C VAL A 367 17.57 -0.54 -5.58
N ALA A 368 16.31 -0.94 -5.81
CA ALA A 368 15.13 -0.18 -5.42
C ALA A 368 15.07 0.05 -3.90
N ALA A 369 15.33 -0.98 -3.10
CA ALA A 369 15.46 -0.86 -1.65
C ALA A 369 16.62 0.08 -1.23
N SER A 370 17.67 0.17 -2.05
CA SER A 370 18.79 1.08 -1.78
C SER A 370 18.45 2.53 -2.11
N GLU A 371 17.77 2.76 -3.24
CA GLU A 371 17.28 4.07 -3.67
C GLU A 371 16.28 4.64 -2.64
N GLU A 372 15.35 3.82 -2.14
CA GLU A 372 14.42 4.22 -1.08
C GLU A 372 15.14 4.62 0.23
N ARG A 373 16.15 3.85 0.66
CA ARG A 373 16.97 4.20 1.85
C ARG A 373 17.75 5.50 1.69
N ILE A 374 18.19 5.83 0.46
CA ILE A 374 18.83 7.12 0.17
C ILE A 374 17.83 8.26 0.37
N GLU A 375 16.61 8.12 -0.12
CA GLU A 375 15.59 9.17 0.05
C GLU A 375 15.16 9.32 1.51
N GLN A 376 15.03 8.23 2.27
CA GLN A 376 14.85 8.28 3.73
C GLN A 376 16.01 9.01 4.42
N ALA A 377 17.26 8.74 4.03
CA ALA A 377 18.42 9.43 4.59
C ALA A 377 18.41 10.94 4.29
N LYS A 378 17.93 11.36 3.11
CA LYS A 378 17.76 12.77 2.77
C LYS A 378 16.68 13.44 3.62
N SER A 379 15.56 12.75 3.85
CA SER A 379 14.48 13.24 4.71
C SER A 379 14.96 13.42 6.16
N LEU A 380 15.63 12.40 6.71
CA LEU A 380 16.24 12.46 8.05
C LEU A 380 17.31 13.55 8.17
N LEU A 381 18.14 13.74 7.14
CA LEU A 381 19.13 14.82 7.15
C LEU A 381 18.46 16.21 7.10
N LYS A 382 17.34 16.35 6.38
CA LYS A 382 16.56 17.60 6.37
C LYS A 382 15.99 17.89 7.76
N GLU A 383 15.48 16.88 8.46
CA GLU A 383 15.05 17.02 9.86
C GLU A 383 16.22 17.40 10.76
N ALA A 384 17.37 16.75 10.61
CA ALA A 384 18.59 17.08 11.36
C ALA A 384 19.03 18.55 11.17
N TRP A 385 18.92 19.09 9.95
CA TRP A 385 19.17 20.51 9.69
C TRP A 385 18.12 21.41 10.35
N SER A 386 16.85 21.01 10.36
CA SER A 386 15.79 21.75 11.07
C SER A 386 16.11 21.84 12.56
N ASP A 387 16.40 20.70 13.19
CA ASP A 387 16.76 20.62 14.61
C ASP A 387 18.01 21.44 14.94
N TYR A 388 19.00 21.44 14.04
CA TYR A 388 20.20 22.28 14.17
C TYR A 388 19.84 23.77 14.25
N TYR A 389 18.98 24.28 13.36
CA TYR A 389 18.57 25.69 13.38
C TYR A 389 17.67 26.04 14.57
N ASP A 390 16.92 25.06 15.09
CA ASP A 390 16.11 25.21 16.29
C ASP A 390 16.93 25.03 17.60
N ALA A 391 18.26 24.90 17.48
CA ALA A 391 19.20 24.64 18.58
C ALA A 391 18.91 23.35 19.37
N ASN A 392 18.23 22.39 18.75
CA ASN A 392 17.97 21.06 19.29
C ASN A 392 19.06 20.07 18.86
N TYR A 393 20.26 20.25 19.41
CA TYR A 393 21.45 19.50 18.95
C TYR A 393 21.39 18.00 19.23
N TRP A 394 20.63 17.58 20.25
CA TRP A 394 20.40 16.17 20.53
C TRP A 394 19.68 15.50 19.36
N ASP A 395 18.53 16.03 18.95
CA ASP A 395 17.76 15.46 17.85
C ASP A 395 18.47 15.66 16.49
N ALA A 396 19.18 16.78 16.31
CA ALA A 396 20.01 16.98 15.12
C ALA A 396 21.07 15.87 14.94
N VAL A 397 21.79 15.51 16.01
CA VAL A 397 22.78 14.42 15.96
C VAL A 397 22.09 13.07 15.79
N SER A 398 20.97 12.84 16.46
CA SER A 398 20.17 11.62 16.35
C SER A 398 19.71 11.37 14.91
N ASN A 399 19.09 12.36 14.29
CA ASN A 399 18.58 12.30 12.92
C ASN A 399 19.73 12.14 11.91
N ALA A 400 20.86 12.81 12.13
CA ALA A 400 22.06 12.62 11.31
C ALA A 400 22.63 11.19 11.44
N ALA A 401 22.69 10.63 12.65
CA ALA A 401 23.18 9.28 12.88
C ALA A 401 22.29 8.24 12.19
N PHE A 402 20.98 8.42 12.26
CA PHE A 402 20.02 7.59 11.55
C PHE A 402 20.18 7.72 10.02
N ALA A 403 20.27 8.95 9.49
CA ALA A 403 20.52 9.18 8.07
C ALA A 403 21.78 8.46 7.58
N TYR A 404 22.87 8.52 8.34
CA TYR A 404 24.12 7.85 8.00
C TYR A 404 23.99 6.32 8.01
N GLU A 405 23.35 5.73 9.03
CA GLU A 405 23.11 4.29 9.07
C GLU A 405 22.21 3.83 7.92
N ARG A 406 21.21 4.63 7.52
CA ARG A 406 20.41 4.35 6.33
C ARG A 406 21.26 4.30 5.06
N ILE A 407 22.21 5.22 4.89
CA ILE A 407 23.17 5.16 3.79
C ILE A 407 24.05 3.90 3.83
N GLN A 408 24.50 3.47 5.01
CA GLN A 408 25.24 2.20 5.11
C GLN A 408 24.38 1.00 4.69
N THR A 409 23.09 0.99 5.06
CA THR A 409 22.18 -0.06 4.58
C THR A 409 21.88 0.03 3.08
N ALA A 410 21.83 1.23 2.50
CA ALA A 410 21.70 1.40 1.04
C ALA A 410 22.90 0.80 0.30
N LYS A 411 24.12 1.05 0.77
CA LYS A 411 25.34 0.43 0.23
C LYS A 411 25.30 -1.09 0.34
N PHE A 412 24.87 -1.61 1.48
CA PHE A 412 24.71 -3.04 1.70
C PHE A 412 23.75 -3.67 0.68
N TRP A 413 22.56 -3.09 0.52
CA TRP A 413 21.55 -3.60 -0.43
C TRP A 413 22.02 -3.52 -1.88
N ALA A 414 22.68 -2.44 -2.29
CA ALA A 414 23.25 -2.33 -3.63
C ALA A 414 24.28 -3.44 -3.89
N SER A 415 25.19 -3.66 -2.94
CA SER A 415 26.20 -4.73 -3.04
C SER A 415 25.59 -6.13 -3.04
N LEU A 416 24.49 -6.34 -2.30
CA LEU A 416 23.73 -7.57 -2.31
C LEU A 416 23.06 -7.76 -3.68
N GLY A 417 22.49 -6.71 -4.26
CA GLY A 417 21.91 -6.74 -5.60
C GLY A 417 22.92 -7.18 -6.66
N GLU A 418 24.14 -6.63 -6.63
CA GLU A 418 25.22 -7.01 -7.54
C GLU A 418 25.59 -8.51 -7.44
N ARG A 419 25.54 -9.12 -6.24
CA ARG A 419 25.76 -10.57 -6.06
C ARG A 419 24.73 -11.44 -6.79
N TYR A 420 23.54 -10.89 -7.03
CA TYR A 420 22.42 -11.57 -7.69
C TYR A 420 22.09 -11.00 -9.08
N ALA A 421 22.97 -10.16 -9.63
CA ALA A 421 22.83 -9.57 -10.96
C ALA A 421 22.86 -10.65 -12.05
N LYS A 422 21.67 -11.03 -12.56
CA LYS A 422 21.50 -12.07 -13.58
C LYS A 422 20.32 -11.75 -14.47
N GLY A 423 20.47 -11.98 -15.77
CA GLY A 423 19.42 -11.71 -16.76
C GLY A 423 19.63 -10.41 -17.52
N ASP A 424 18.56 -9.94 -18.14
CA ASP A 424 18.58 -8.77 -19.03
C ASP A 424 18.74 -7.46 -18.26
N VAL A 425 19.22 -6.44 -18.97
CA VAL A 425 19.29 -5.09 -18.44
C VAL A 425 17.87 -4.55 -18.30
N ILE A 426 17.55 -3.99 -17.14
CA ILE A 426 16.27 -3.35 -16.87
C ILE A 426 16.52 -1.85 -16.81
N GLU A 427 15.86 -1.11 -17.69
CA GLU A 427 15.89 0.35 -17.70
C GLU A 427 14.99 0.90 -16.60
N ARG A 428 15.46 1.88 -15.83
CA ARG A 428 14.67 2.46 -14.74
C ARG A 428 13.33 3.03 -15.21
N GLU A 429 13.27 3.56 -16.43
CA GLU A 429 12.02 4.10 -17.02
C GLU A 429 10.95 3.01 -17.21
N SER A 430 11.32 1.73 -17.29
CA SER A 430 10.33 0.64 -17.40
C SER A 430 9.50 0.47 -16.12
N LEU A 431 9.92 1.07 -15.00
CA LEU A 431 9.18 1.05 -13.74
C LEU A 431 8.07 2.11 -13.66
N LYS A 432 8.01 3.03 -14.64
CA LYS A 432 7.11 4.19 -14.59
C LYS A 432 5.64 3.80 -14.48
N GLU A 433 5.19 2.85 -15.30
CA GLU A 433 3.79 2.41 -15.29
C GLU A 433 3.46 1.73 -13.96
N THR A 434 4.32 0.80 -13.52
CA THR A 434 4.19 0.14 -12.20
C THR A 434 4.17 1.15 -11.05
N ALA A 435 5.00 2.18 -11.08
CA ALA A 435 4.99 3.23 -10.05
C ALA A 435 3.67 4.02 -10.02
N ARG A 436 3.10 4.35 -11.19
CA ARG A 436 1.80 5.01 -11.27
C ARG A 436 0.69 4.13 -10.72
N ASP A 437 0.68 2.85 -11.09
CA ASP A 437 -0.31 1.88 -10.63
C ASP A 437 -0.25 1.70 -9.11
N TYR A 438 0.96 1.58 -8.54
CA TYR A 438 1.13 1.51 -7.09
C TYR A 438 0.63 2.78 -6.40
N LEU A 439 0.95 3.98 -6.90
CA LEU A 439 0.46 5.23 -6.33
C LEU A 439 -1.06 5.35 -6.40
N ASP A 440 -1.67 4.98 -7.52
CA ASP A 440 -3.12 5.03 -7.70
C ASP A 440 -3.85 4.04 -6.78
N ASN A 441 -3.38 2.79 -6.75
CA ASN A 441 -3.93 1.74 -5.90
C ASN A 441 -3.80 2.09 -4.41
N SER A 442 -2.69 2.71 -3.99
CA SER A 442 -2.47 3.11 -2.60
C SER A 442 -3.39 4.28 -2.22
N ARG A 443 -3.56 5.25 -3.11
CA ARG A 443 -4.46 6.41 -2.91
C ARG A 443 -5.92 6.00 -2.75
N LEU A 444 -6.36 4.95 -3.46
CA LEU A 444 -7.71 4.39 -3.31
C LEU A 444 -8.00 3.97 -1.86
N ILE A 445 -7.11 3.17 -1.28
CA ILE A 445 -7.31 2.62 0.07
C ILE A 445 -7.29 3.76 1.10
N ILE A 446 -6.39 4.72 0.97
CA ILE A 446 -6.28 5.86 1.90
C ILE A 446 -7.51 6.77 1.81
N THR A 447 -7.99 7.08 0.59
CA THR A 447 -9.20 7.88 0.38
C THR A 447 -10.41 7.18 1.02
N TYR A 448 -10.47 5.87 0.87
CA TYR A 448 -11.51 5.07 1.48
C TYR A 448 -11.49 5.10 3.01
N ILE A 449 -10.32 4.89 3.65
CA ILE A 449 -10.19 4.99 5.11
C ILE A 449 -10.66 6.37 5.58
N THR A 450 -10.22 7.43 4.89
CA THR A 450 -10.61 8.82 5.18
C THR A 450 -12.14 8.98 5.12
N SER A 451 -12.79 8.44 4.08
CA SER A 451 -14.24 8.52 3.90
C SER A 451 -15.03 7.77 4.97
N MET A 452 -14.53 6.62 5.43
CA MET A 452 -15.25 5.75 6.37
C MET A 452 -15.07 6.16 7.82
N PHE A 453 -13.86 6.54 8.21
CA PHE A 453 -13.50 6.71 9.61
C PHE A 453 -13.25 8.18 10.00
N GLY A 454 -13.34 9.12 9.05
CA GLY A 454 -13.22 10.55 9.33
C GLY A 454 -11.81 10.92 9.82
N GLU A 455 -11.71 11.54 11.00
CA GLU A 455 -10.46 11.98 11.65
C GLU A 455 -9.61 10.82 12.20
N VAL A 456 -9.39 9.77 11.41
CA VAL A 456 -8.22 8.91 11.68
C VAL A 456 -6.99 9.73 11.35
N ASN A 457 -5.98 9.71 12.23
CA ASN A 457 -4.72 10.35 11.94
C ASN A 457 -3.99 9.57 10.84
N LEU A 458 -4.28 9.92 9.58
CA LEU A 458 -3.64 9.35 8.39
C LEU A 458 -2.50 10.23 7.88
N GLN A 459 -2.00 11.17 8.70
CA GLN A 459 -1.01 12.14 8.26
C GLN A 459 0.26 11.46 7.75
N GLU A 460 0.68 10.36 8.40
CA GLU A 460 1.81 9.56 7.95
C GLU A 460 1.58 8.96 6.56
N LEU A 461 0.43 8.32 6.34
CA LEU A 461 0.08 7.76 5.02
C LEU A 461 0.00 8.82 3.94
N ILE A 462 -0.55 10.00 4.27
CA ILE A 462 -0.62 11.15 3.36
C ILE A 462 0.78 11.65 3.03
N ASN A 463 1.69 11.71 4.01
CA ASN A 463 3.07 12.11 3.80
C ASN A 463 3.80 11.12 2.88
N LEU A 464 3.70 9.82 3.15
CA LEU A 464 4.27 8.77 2.31
C LEU A 464 3.76 8.85 0.86
N MET A 465 2.45 9.10 0.67
CA MET A 465 1.86 9.29 -0.66
C MET A 465 2.36 10.55 -1.37
N ASN A 466 2.54 11.64 -0.65
CA ASN A 466 3.05 12.89 -1.22
C ASN A 466 4.54 12.75 -1.60
N GLU A 467 5.33 12.08 -0.77
CA GLU A 467 6.72 11.74 -1.08
C GLU A 467 6.80 10.84 -2.32
N GLY A 468 5.99 9.78 -2.37
CA GLY A 468 5.92 8.89 -3.53
C GLY A 468 5.56 9.62 -4.82
N GLU A 469 4.62 10.56 -4.79
CA GLU A 469 4.27 11.39 -5.95
C GLU A 469 5.42 12.33 -6.34
N GLY A 470 6.15 12.88 -5.37
CA GLY A 470 7.37 13.66 -5.62
C GLY A 470 8.46 12.83 -6.29
N TYR A 471 8.74 11.62 -5.78
CA TYR A 471 9.69 10.70 -6.37
C TYR A 471 9.31 10.30 -7.81
N TYR A 472 8.02 10.10 -8.06
CA TYR A 472 7.52 9.82 -9.41
C TYR A 472 7.83 10.96 -10.39
N GLN A 473 7.57 12.21 -9.97
CA GLN A 473 7.84 13.40 -10.79
C GLN A 473 9.34 13.61 -11.03
N ASP A 474 10.18 13.23 -10.07
CA ASP A 474 11.65 13.26 -10.18
C ASP A 474 12.24 12.09 -11.00
N GLY A 475 11.41 11.17 -11.51
CA GLY A 475 11.86 9.98 -12.24
C GLY A 475 12.46 8.87 -11.36
N LYS A 476 12.30 8.97 -10.04
CA LYS A 476 12.75 7.98 -9.04
C LYS A 476 11.67 6.92 -8.81
N TYR A 477 11.30 6.20 -9.86
CA TYR A 477 10.16 5.29 -9.84
C TYR A 477 10.27 4.17 -8.80
N SER A 478 11.47 3.66 -8.51
CA SER A 478 11.69 2.69 -7.44
C SER A 478 11.26 3.23 -6.07
N ALA A 479 11.67 4.46 -5.73
CA ALA A 479 11.31 5.09 -4.47
C ALA A 479 9.81 5.37 -4.41
N ALA A 480 9.21 5.82 -5.53
CA ALA A 480 7.76 6.00 -5.64
C ALA A 480 6.99 4.70 -5.38
N ILE A 481 7.43 3.57 -5.96
CA ILE A 481 6.84 2.24 -5.73
C ILE A 481 6.91 1.88 -4.24
N PHE A 482 8.08 2.03 -3.60
CA PHE A 482 8.24 1.64 -2.20
C PHE A 482 7.43 2.52 -1.25
N SER A 483 7.41 3.84 -1.45
CA SER A 483 6.59 4.75 -0.64
C SER A 483 5.10 4.47 -0.78
N ALA A 484 4.63 4.21 -2.00
CA ALA A 484 3.24 3.82 -2.24
C ALA A 484 2.92 2.45 -1.61
N MET A 485 3.79 1.46 -1.80
CA MET A 485 3.67 0.13 -1.20
C MET A 485 3.59 0.20 0.33
N GLU A 486 4.45 0.98 0.98
CA GLU A 486 4.43 1.20 2.42
C GLU A 486 3.12 1.84 2.88
N ALA A 487 2.71 2.95 2.23
CA ALA A 487 1.45 3.61 2.55
C ALA A 487 0.25 2.66 2.41
N ARG A 488 0.25 1.81 1.38
CA ARG A 488 -0.79 0.82 1.16
C ARG A 488 -0.81 -0.28 2.21
N ILE A 489 0.34 -0.89 2.52
CA ILE A 489 0.39 -1.96 3.51
C ILE A 489 -0.06 -1.41 4.87
N GLN A 490 0.43 -0.24 5.28
CA GLN A 490 -0.01 0.38 6.52
C GLN A 490 -1.52 0.65 6.52
N ALA A 491 -2.08 1.15 5.41
CA ALA A 491 -3.52 1.35 5.23
C ALA A 491 -4.31 0.04 5.36
N GLU A 492 -3.83 -1.04 4.74
CA GLU A 492 -4.44 -2.38 4.82
C GLU A 492 -4.40 -2.93 6.25
N ILE A 493 -3.28 -2.81 6.97
CA ILE A 493 -3.17 -3.26 8.36
C ILE A 493 -4.11 -2.47 9.28
N ILE A 494 -4.22 -1.15 9.09
CA ILE A 494 -5.19 -0.33 9.81
C ILE A 494 -6.60 -0.88 9.56
N LEU A 495 -7.00 -1.05 8.30
CA LEU A 495 -8.32 -1.60 7.95
C LEU A 495 -8.56 -2.99 8.55
N ASP A 496 -7.54 -3.86 8.53
CA ASP A 496 -7.66 -5.22 8.99
C ASP A 496 -7.72 -5.37 10.51
N THR A 497 -7.25 -4.37 11.25
CA THR A 497 -7.21 -4.36 12.72
C THR A 497 -8.28 -3.48 13.34
N LEU A 498 -8.87 -2.55 12.58
CA LEU A 498 -9.91 -1.64 13.05
C LEU A 498 -11.13 -2.39 13.61
N GLY A 499 -11.43 -2.14 14.89
CA GLY A 499 -12.56 -2.74 15.59
C GLY A 499 -12.38 -4.21 15.98
N ILE A 500 -11.17 -4.77 15.80
CA ILE A 500 -10.83 -6.14 16.20
C ILE A 500 -9.95 -6.11 17.45
N ASP A 501 -10.58 -6.28 18.61
CA ASP A 501 -9.88 -6.42 19.89
C ASP A 501 -9.53 -7.89 20.22
N ASN A 502 -9.90 -8.82 19.33
CA ASN A 502 -9.73 -10.26 19.54
C ASN A 502 -8.45 -10.79 18.89
N GLU A 503 -7.47 -11.14 19.73
CA GLU A 503 -6.18 -11.68 19.32
C GLU A 503 -6.30 -12.95 18.46
N THR A 504 -7.30 -13.81 18.70
CA THR A 504 -7.50 -15.03 17.89
C THR A 504 -7.85 -14.71 16.43
N ILE A 505 -8.69 -13.69 16.20
CA ILE A 505 -9.07 -13.27 14.84
C ILE A 505 -7.85 -12.68 14.12
N LEU A 506 -7.04 -11.89 14.82
CA LEU A 506 -5.82 -11.33 14.25
C LEU A 506 -4.76 -12.40 13.96
N MET A 507 -4.64 -13.43 14.81
CA MET A 507 -3.76 -14.57 14.54
C MET A 507 -4.19 -15.36 13.30
N ASP A 508 -5.49 -15.57 13.10
CA ASP A 508 -6.01 -16.20 11.88
C ASP A 508 -5.72 -15.35 10.63
N LYS A 509 -5.80 -14.02 10.73
CA LYS A 509 -5.39 -13.09 9.65
C LYS A 509 -3.89 -13.16 9.38
N LEU A 510 -3.07 -13.10 10.44
CA LEU A 510 -1.61 -13.19 10.37
C LEU A 510 -1.17 -14.49 9.67
N GLN A 511 -1.75 -15.63 10.06
CA GLN A 511 -1.41 -16.93 9.47
C GLN A 511 -1.70 -16.97 7.97
N ARG A 512 -2.77 -16.32 7.50
CA ARG A 512 -3.04 -16.20 6.06
C ARG A 512 -2.07 -15.27 5.35
N MET A 513 -1.73 -14.13 5.95
CA MET A 513 -0.72 -13.22 5.38
C MET A 513 0.63 -13.94 5.21
N LYS A 514 1.01 -14.74 6.21
CA LYS A 514 2.18 -15.62 6.17
C LYS A 514 2.11 -16.65 5.04
N GLU A 515 0.96 -17.31 4.84
CA GLU A 515 0.75 -18.25 3.74
C GLU A 515 0.79 -17.56 2.37
N ASN A 516 0.14 -16.40 2.23
CA ASN A 516 0.15 -15.60 1.01
C ASN A 516 1.57 -15.14 0.64
N ALA A 517 2.37 -14.74 1.63
CA ALA A 517 3.78 -14.41 1.42
C ALA A 517 4.58 -15.61 0.89
N LYS A 518 4.35 -16.82 1.44
CA LYS A 518 4.97 -18.04 0.91
C LYS A 518 4.56 -18.33 -0.53
N VAL A 519 3.27 -18.19 -0.86
CA VAL A 519 2.79 -18.39 -2.24
C VAL A 519 3.49 -17.43 -3.20
N ALA A 520 3.55 -16.14 -2.86
CA ALA A 520 4.21 -15.12 -3.67
C ALA A 520 5.71 -15.39 -3.86
N ILE A 521 6.40 -15.78 -2.79
CA ILE A 521 7.81 -16.18 -2.83
C ILE A 521 8.02 -17.38 -3.76
N ALA A 522 7.19 -18.42 -3.63
CA ALA A 522 7.26 -19.60 -4.47
C ALA A 522 7.03 -19.29 -5.95
N GLN A 523 6.08 -18.40 -6.25
CA GLN A 523 5.79 -17.97 -7.61
C GLN A 523 6.99 -17.22 -8.21
N ALA A 524 7.57 -16.27 -7.48
CA ALA A 524 8.77 -15.57 -7.93
C ALA A 524 9.93 -16.56 -8.23
N GLN A 525 10.12 -17.57 -7.37
CA GLN A 525 11.12 -18.61 -7.60
C GLN A 525 10.84 -19.46 -8.84
N LYS A 526 9.57 -19.78 -9.11
CA LYS A 526 9.16 -20.50 -10.33
C LYS A 526 9.49 -19.72 -11.61
N GLU A 527 9.46 -18.40 -11.53
CA GLU A 527 9.85 -17.49 -12.62
C GLU A 527 11.37 -17.24 -12.68
N GLY A 528 12.16 -17.96 -11.88
CA GLY A 528 13.63 -17.89 -11.88
C GLY A 528 14.21 -16.74 -11.07
N ILE A 529 13.38 -16.04 -10.28
CA ILE A 529 13.79 -14.92 -9.46
C ILE A 529 14.27 -15.43 -8.11
N TYR A 530 15.31 -14.80 -7.56
CA TYR A 530 15.77 -15.08 -6.21
C TYR A 530 15.37 -13.90 -5.31
N PRO A 531 14.23 -13.99 -4.59
CA PRO A 531 13.61 -12.84 -3.96
C PRO A 531 14.29 -12.49 -2.62
N VAL A 532 15.47 -11.88 -2.69
CA VAL A 532 16.32 -11.56 -1.53
C VAL A 532 15.60 -10.71 -0.48
N LEU A 533 14.82 -9.70 -0.92
CA LEU A 533 14.03 -8.84 -0.03
C LEU A 533 12.91 -9.63 0.63
N SER A 534 12.20 -10.45 -0.14
CA SER A 534 11.06 -11.19 0.38
C SER A 534 11.46 -12.22 1.42
N PHE A 535 12.58 -12.94 1.21
CA PHE A 535 13.13 -13.83 2.23
C PHE A 535 13.52 -13.08 3.50
N SER A 536 14.13 -11.91 3.34
CA SER A 536 14.54 -11.06 4.44
C SER A 536 13.33 -10.60 5.28
N TYR A 537 12.31 -10.02 4.63
CA TYR A 537 11.09 -9.57 5.32
C TYR A 537 10.30 -10.73 5.93
N TYR A 538 10.25 -11.88 5.27
CA TYR A 538 9.56 -13.06 5.80
C TYR A 538 10.23 -13.57 7.08
N GLU A 539 11.56 -13.67 7.11
CA GLU A 539 12.29 -14.05 8.32
C GLU A 539 12.08 -13.01 9.44
N PHE A 540 12.11 -11.72 9.09
CA PHE A 540 11.91 -10.66 10.08
C PHE A 540 10.50 -10.67 10.68
N ALA A 541 9.47 -10.95 9.88
CA ALA A 541 8.11 -11.13 10.37
C ALA A 541 8.01 -12.25 11.43
N GLN A 542 8.73 -13.37 11.23
CA GLN A 542 8.79 -14.47 12.21
C GLN A 542 9.46 -14.06 13.53
N SER A 543 10.26 -13.00 13.55
CA SER A 543 10.87 -12.50 14.78
C SER A 543 9.85 -11.80 15.69
N TYR A 544 8.84 -11.14 15.11
CA TYR A 544 7.74 -10.50 15.84
C TYR A 544 6.66 -11.51 16.26
N GLU A 545 6.29 -12.44 15.38
CA GLU A 545 5.31 -13.51 15.69
C GLU A 545 5.67 -14.26 16.99
N ASN A 546 6.95 -14.50 17.21
CA ASN A 546 7.48 -15.22 18.38
C ASN A 546 7.37 -14.46 19.71
N GLN A 547 7.11 -13.15 19.69
CA GLN A 547 7.11 -12.29 20.89
C GLN A 547 5.71 -12.10 21.49
N GLY A 548 4.64 -12.38 20.72
CA GLY A 548 3.24 -12.24 21.16
C GLY A 548 2.81 -10.79 21.44
N GLY A 549 1.50 -10.57 21.62
CA GLY A 549 0.94 -9.24 21.85
C GLY A 549 0.56 -8.48 20.57
N LEU A 550 -0.39 -7.55 20.72
CA LEU A 550 -1.07 -6.90 19.60
C LEU A 550 -0.11 -6.18 18.64
N ASP A 551 0.81 -5.37 19.17
CA ASP A 551 1.77 -4.61 18.36
C ASP A 551 2.71 -5.52 17.57
N ASN A 552 3.14 -6.64 18.19
CA ASN A 552 3.99 -7.62 17.51
C ASN A 552 3.23 -8.39 16.43
N ILE A 553 1.94 -8.68 16.64
CA ILE A 553 1.08 -9.27 15.60
C ILE A 553 0.97 -8.32 14.41
N GLN A 554 0.69 -7.03 14.67
CA GLN A 554 0.59 -6.02 13.61
C GLN A 554 1.92 -5.85 12.86
N ASN A 555 3.04 -5.82 13.55
CA ASN A 555 4.37 -5.79 12.93
C ASN A 555 4.65 -7.04 12.09
N ALA A 556 4.29 -8.22 12.59
CA ALA A 556 4.41 -9.47 11.83
C ALA A 556 3.53 -9.45 10.57
N MET A 557 2.29 -8.95 10.67
CA MET A 557 1.37 -8.77 9.54
C MET A 557 1.98 -7.84 8.48
N MET A 558 2.51 -6.69 8.91
CA MET A 558 3.19 -5.71 8.06
C MET A 558 4.36 -6.35 7.29
N PHE A 559 5.27 -7.06 7.99
CA PHE A 559 6.44 -7.66 7.35
C PHE A 559 6.11 -8.86 6.46
N TYR A 560 5.06 -9.64 6.75
CA TYR A 560 4.58 -10.65 5.81
C TYR A 560 4.00 -10.03 4.55
N GLN A 561 3.27 -8.91 4.66
CA GLN A 561 2.80 -8.18 3.49
C GLN A 561 3.96 -7.58 2.70
N TYR A 562 4.98 -7.00 3.35
CA TYR A 562 6.20 -6.58 2.65
C TYR A 562 6.84 -7.73 1.88
N ALA A 563 7.01 -8.90 2.52
CA ALA A 563 7.60 -10.07 1.87
C ALA A 563 6.83 -10.49 0.61
N LYS A 564 5.50 -10.49 0.68
CA LYS A 564 4.62 -10.83 -0.44
C LYS A 564 4.68 -9.79 -1.56
N GLU A 565 4.57 -8.51 -1.21
CA GLU A 565 4.56 -7.40 -2.17
C GLU A 565 5.89 -7.32 -2.92
N THR A 566 7.02 -7.40 -2.20
CA THR A 566 8.34 -7.39 -2.85
C THR A 566 8.56 -8.60 -3.75
N SER A 567 7.88 -9.72 -3.51
CA SER A 567 7.94 -10.89 -4.39
C SER A 567 7.21 -10.69 -5.71
N THR A 568 6.23 -9.78 -5.78
CA THR A 568 5.33 -9.66 -6.94
C THR A 568 5.48 -8.34 -7.70
N VAL A 569 5.89 -7.27 -7.02
CA VAL A 569 5.93 -5.90 -7.55
C VAL A 569 6.72 -5.72 -8.86
N PHE A 570 7.77 -6.51 -9.06
CA PHE A 570 8.62 -6.42 -10.26
C PHE A 570 8.37 -7.54 -11.28
N LEU A 571 7.42 -8.44 -11.03
CA LEU A 571 7.07 -9.50 -12.00
C LEU A 571 6.41 -8.90 -13.25
N GLU A 572 5.56 -7.89 -13.06
CA GLU A 572 4.83 -7.23 -14.15
C GLU A 572 5.76 -6.41 -15.06
N THR A 573 6.90 -5.94 -14.53
CA THR A 573 7.91 -5.15 -15.28
C THR A 573 8.75 -5.97 -16.26
N ALA A 574 8.64 -7.31 -16.24
CA ALA A 574 9.41 -8.21 -17.11
C ALA A 574 8.86 -8.28 -18.55
N SER A 575 7.71 -7.68 -18.82
CA SER A 575 7.21 -7.53 -20.19
C SER A 575 7.87 -6.31 -20.83
N PRO A 576 8.58 -6.46 -21.98
CA PRO A 576 9.22 -5.33 -22.63
C PRO A 576 8.18 -4.24 -22.92
N PRO A 577 8.51 -2.95 -22.73
CA PRO A 577 7.60 -1.87 -23.03
C PRO A 577 7.20 -1.98 -24.51
N LYS A 578 5.91 -2.17 -24.76
CA LYS A 578 5.40 -2.11 -26.13
C LYS A 578 5.49 -0.66 -26.57
N ILE A 579 6.27 -0.42 -27.62
CA ILE A 579 6.30 0.86 -28.32
C ILE A 579 4.88 1.11 -28.84
N ILE A 580 4.14 1.97 -28.15
CA ILE A 580 2.91 2.54 -28.68
C ILE A 580 3.38 3.61 -29.67
N GLU A 581 3.41 3.26 -30.96
CA GLU A 581 3.54 4.28 -32.00
C GLU A 581 2.33 5.22 -31.89
N GLU A 582 2.55 6.45 -31.42
CA GLU A 582 1.49 7.46 -31.43
C GLU A 582 0.96 7.62 -32.87
N PRO A 583 -0.37 7.53 -33.08
CA PRO A 583 -0.93 7.75 -34.40
C PRO A 583 -0.65 9.20 -34.81
N THR A 584 0.22 9.36 -35.80
CA THR A 584 0.61 10.67 -36.36
C THR A 584 -0.60 11.31 -37.03
N THR A 585 -1.43 12.00 -36.25
CA THR A 585 -2.53 12.80 -36.76
C THR A 585 -2.02 14.22 -37.00
N THR A 586 -1.65 14.49 -38.24
CA THR A 586 -1.35 15.84 -38.72
C THR A 586 -2.64 16.67 -38.76
N ILE A 587 -2.88 17.45 -37.71
CA ILE A 587 -3.92 18.48 -37.73
C ILE A 587 -3.35 19.74 -38.42
N PRO A 588 -3.99 20.29 -39.47
CA PRO A 588 -3.52 21.51 -40.11
C PRO A 588 -3.65 22.70 -39.15
N THR A 589 -2.53 23.35 -38.84
CA THR A 589 -2.49 24.54 -37.99
C THR A 589 -3.15 25.73 -38.71
N GLN A 590 -4.32 26.18 -38.25
CA GLN A 590 -4.81 27.53 -38.53
C GLN A 590 -4.33 28.47 -37.42
N THR A 591 -3.44 29.38 -37.79
CA THR A 591 -2.92 30.45 -36.94
C THR A 591 -4.01 31.49 -36.70
N THR A 592 -4.48 31.62 -35.46
CA THR A 592 -5.14 32.85 -35.00
C THR A 592 -4.47 33.31 -33.72
N THR A 593 -3.93 34.52 -33.78
CA THR A 593 -3.23 35.21 -32.69
C THR A 593 -4.24 35.74 -31.68
N PRO A 594 -4.13 35.45 -30.36
CA PRO A 594 -4.92 36.13 -29.35
C PRO A 594 -4.27 37.45 -28.93
N GLN A 595 -5.05 38.52 -29.02
CA GLN A 595 -4.75 39.84 -28.44
C GLN A 595 -4.77 39.76 -26.90
N ALA A 596 -3.78 40.39 -26.27
CA ALA A 596 -3.69 40.54 -24.84
C ALA A 596 -4.74 41.52 -24.30
N THR A 597 -5.54 41.07 -23.33
CA THR A 597 -6.32 41.94 -22.44
C THR A 597 -5.88 41.71 -21.00
N THR A 598 -5.42 42.79 -20.40
CA THR A 598 -4.96 42.92 -19.01
C THR A 598 -6.12 42.77 -18.03
N SER A 599 -5.97 41.88 -17.03
CA SER A 599 -6.83 41.83 -15.84
C SER A 599 -6.16 42.51 -14.65
N PRO A 600 -6.93 43.07 -13.70
CA PRO A 600 -6.42 43.92 -12.64
C PRO A 600 -5.89 43.13 -11.44
N THR A 601 -4.92 43.75 -10.80
CA THR A 601 -4.18 43.39 -9.58
C THR A 601 -5.11 42.98 -8.41
N GLN A 602 -4.88 41.80 -7.83
CA GLN A 602 -5.43 41.43 -6.51
C GLN A 602 -4.44 41.78 -5.38
N PRO A 603 -4.93 42.07 -4.16
CA PRO A 603 -4.13 42.59 -3.07
C PRO A 603 -3.32 41.51 -2.35
N GLU A 604 -2.19 41.93 -1.79
CA GLU A 604 -1.27 41.17 -0.95
C GLU A 604 -1.99 40.38 0.15
N ALA A 605 -1.69 39.07 0.22
CA ALA A 605 -2.07 38.23 1.33
C ALA A 605 -1.19 38.54 2.55
N THR A 606 -1.85 39.01 3.61
CA THR A 606 -1.32 39.17 4.97
C THR A 606 -0.72 37.88 5.52
N LYS A 607 0.52 38.00 6.04
CA LYS A 607 1.23 36.99 6.82
C LYS A 607 0.40 36.54 8.02
N SER A 608 0.05 35.26 8.09
CA SER A 608 -0.46 34.62 9.30
C SER A 608 0.62 33.73 9.88
N TYR A 609 1.04 34.04 11.10
CA TYR A 609 1.93 33.22 11.92
C TYR A 609 1.19 31.94 12.32
N ILE A 610 1.73 30.78 11.94
CA ILE A 610 1.33 29.48 12.47
C ILE A 610 2.42 29.05 13.45
N SER A 611 2.03 28.86 14.71
CA SER A 611 2.87 28.34 15.77
C SER A 611 3.24 26.88 15.48
N LEU A 612 4.53 26.63 15.25
CA LEU A 612 5.12 25.29 15.19
C LEU A 612 5.11 24.67 16.59
N ILE A 613 4.57 23.46 16.69
CA ILE A 613 4.75 22.54 17.82
C ILE A 613 5.32 21.25 17.20
N PRO A 614 6.40 20.64 17.74
CA PRO A 614 7.17 19.63 17.03
C PRO A 614 6.49 18.26 16.98
N PHE A 615 6.67 17.60 15.84
CA PHE A 615 6.16 16.29 15.46
C PHE A 615 7.29 15.27 15.71
N ALA A 616 7.13 14.42 16.72
CA ALA A 616 8.05 13.30 16.99
C ALA A 616 7.21 12.06 17.25
N PHE A 617 7.00 11.23 16.24
CA PHE A 617 6.37 9.92 16.42
C PHE A 617 6.75 8.96 15.27
N LEU A 618 7.97 8.40 15.33
CA LEU A 618 8.29 7.04 14.84
C LEU A 618 9.68 6.52 15.26
N VAL A 619 10.06 6.76 16.53
CA VAL A 619 11.12 6.01 17.24
C VAL A 619 10.60 5.49 18.61
N GLY A 620 9.32 5.65 18.91
CA GLY A 620 8.73 5.44 20.23
C GLY A 620 8.22 4.04 20.54
N ILE A 621 8.96 2.95 20.26
CA ILE A 621 8.61 1.61 20.79
C ILE A 621 9.68 0.98 21.69
N VAL A 622 10.83 1.62 21.97
CA VAL A 622 11.79 1.05 22.95
C VAL A 622 12.27 2.01 24.07
N LEU A 623 11.81 3.27 24.13
CA LEU A 623 12.11 4.17 25.28
C LEU A 623 10.89 4.74 26.02
N GLY A 624 9.72 4.12 25.85
CA GLY A 624 8.46 4.58 26.44
C GLY A 624 8.02 3.89 27.74
N PHE A 625 8.93 3.50 28.64
CA PHE A 625 8.54 2.88 29.92
C PHE A 625 9.34 3.33 31.15
N ILE A 626 9.76 4.59 31.24
CA ILE A 626 10.19 5.18 32.52
C ILE A 626 9.71 6.63 32.61
N VAL A 627 8.47 6.86 33.07
CA VAL A 627 8.08 7.83 34.11
C VAL A 627 6.59 7.62 34.39
N GLY A 628 6.31 6.95 35.51
CA GLY A 628 4.96 6.71 36.03
C GLY A 628 4.99 6.48 37.54
N ARG A 629 5.20 7.57 38.29
CA ARG A 629 4.81 7.85 39.69
C ARG A 629 4.57 6.68 40.65
N LYS A 630 5.42 6.61 41.69
CA LYS A 630 5.07 6.63 43.13
C LYS A 630 6.25 7.37 43.80
N SER A 631 6.15 8.43 44.59
CA SER A 631 5.09 9.01 45.43
C SER A 631 5.31 10.52 45.51
#